data_AF-A0A961D1D4-F1
#
_entry.id   AF-A0A961D1D4-F1
#
_cell.length_a   1.000
_cell.length_b   1.000
_cell.length_c   1.000
_cell.angle_alpha   90.00
_cell.angle_beta   90.00
_cell.angle_gamma   90.00
#
_symmetry.space_group_name_H-M   'P 1'
#
loop_
_entity.id
_entity.type
_entity.pdbx_description
1 polymer ?
#
loop_
_entity_poly.entity_id
_entity_poly.type
_entity_poly.pdbx_seq_one_letter_code
_entity_poly.pdbx_strand_id
1 'polypeptide(L)'
;AERTGATVSLVTRKGPHGRSANAAEPVARDILERLTSEADVVMTGAADCGSCTAYSVKDVIELEESGLPAVVVTTTRFEPVAATLSANFGMPDTRRLVLPHPLGGTDEATLHEWADAATDRLIGLLTTEDG
;
A
#
# COMPACT_ATOMS: atom_id res chain seq x y z
N ALA A 1 13.18 7.22 0.10
CA ALA A 1 13.84 8.05 -0.93
C ALA A 1 15.20 8.52 -0.44
N GLU A 2 15.25 9.42 0.56
CA GLU A 2 16.51 10.02 1.04
C GLU A 2 17.55 8.98 1.49
N ARG A 3 17.13 7.98 2.26
CA ARG A 3 18.01 6.90 2.74
C ARG A 3 18.53 5.96 1.66
N THR A 4 17.78 5.78 0.57
CA THR A 4 18.00 4.69 -0.40
C THR A 4 18.36 5.19 -1.80
N GLY A 5 18.26 6.50 -2.06
CA GLY A 5 18.30 7.05 -3.42
C GLY A 5 17.08 6.72 -4.27
N ALA A 6 16.05 6.05 -3.72
CA ALA A 6 14.86 5.68 -4.46
C ALA A 6 14.05 6.90 -4.87
N THR A 7 13.45 6.85 -6.07
CA THR A 7 12.46 7.84 -6.51
C THR A 7 11.09 7.45 -5.94
N VAL A 8 10.36 8.42 -5.42
CA VAL A 8 9.00 8.22 -4.91
C VAL A 8 8.04 9.08 -5.71
N SER A 9 7.01 8.46 -6.26
CA SER A 9 5.88 9.16 -6.86
C SER A 9 4.62 8.87 -6.04
N LEU A 10 3.72 9.86 -5.95
CA LEU A 10 2.46 9.73 -5.22
C LEU A 10 1.29 9.74 -6.18
N VAL A 11 0.43 8.71 -6.08
CA VAL A 11 -0.82 8.60 -6.83
C VAL A 11 -1.98 8.69 -5.85
N THR A 12 -2.72 9.80 -5.90
CA THR A 12 -3.89 10.01 -5.02
C THR A 12 -5.22 9.71 -5.70
N ARG A 13 -5.19 9.40 -7.01
CA ARG A 13 -6.38 9.22 -7.85
C ARG A 13 -6.18 8.05 -8.80
N LYS A 14 -6.89 6.95 -8.54
CA LYS A 14 -6.78 5.69 -9.30
C LYS A 14 -7.75 5.55 -10.46
N GLY A 15 -8.71 6.46 -10.63
CA GLY A 15 -9.71 6.42 -11.70
C GLY A 15 -9.18 6.95 -13.04
N PRO A 16 -9.92 6.73 -14.15
CA PRO A 16 -9.46 7.06 -15.49
C PRO A 16 -9.06 8.53 -15.61
N HIS A 17 -7.94 8.79 -16.27
CA HIS A 17 -7.38 10.13 -16.43
C HIS A 17 -7.11 10.83 -15.09
N GLY A 18 -6.72 10.07 -14.06
CA GLY A 18 -6.40 10.58 -12.73
C GLY A 18 -7.62 11.14 -11.99
N ARG A 19 -8.81 10.55 -12.16
CA ARG A 19 -10.01 10.90 -11.40
C ARG A 19 -10.14 10.08 -10.11
N SER A 20 -10.93 10.56 -9.16
CA SER A 20 -11.27 9.77 -7.97
C SER A 20 -12.12 8.56 -8.36
N ALA A 21 -11.91 7.44 -7.67
CA ALA A 21 -12.69 6.22 -7.83
C ALA A 21 -12.93 5.58 -6.46
N ASN A 22 -13.99 4.78 -6.33
CA ASN A 22 -14.34 4.10 -5.09
C ASN A 22 -13.70 2.69 -5.00
N ALA A 23 -13.98 1.94 -3.93
CA ALA A 23 -13.46 0.58 -3.70
C ALA A 23 -13.70 -0.41 -4.85
N ALA A 24 -14.90 -0.34 -5.43
CA ALA A 24 -15.42 -1.33 -6.36
C ALA A 24 -14.91 -1.09 -7.78
N GLU A 25 -14.36 0.10 -8.03
CA GLU A 25 -13.71 0.44 -9.28
C GLU A 25 -12.25 -0.03 -9.21
N PRO A 26 -11.82 -0.90 -10.14
CA PRO A 26 -10.43 -1.26 -10.28
C PRO A 26 -9.54 -0.04 -10.49
N VAL A 27 -8.24 -0.20 -10.24
CA VAL A 27 -7.25 0.77 -10.73
C VAL A 27 -7.45 0.94 -12.24
N ALA A 28 -7.63 2.19 -12.67
CA ALA A 28 -7.86 2.47 -14.07
C ALA A 28 -6.66 2.03 -14.90
N ARG A 29 -6.95 1.50 -16.09
CA ARG A 29 -5.94 0.88 -16.94
C ARG A 29 -4.76 1.80 -17.25
N ASP A 30 -5.01 3.09 -17.48
CA ASP A 30 -3.96 4.09 -17.72
C ASP A 30 -3.07 4.32 -16.49
N ILE A 31 -3.64 4.22 -15.29
CA ILE A 31 -2.88 4.30 -14.04
C ILE A 31 -2.09 3.02 -13.81
N LEU A 32 -2.69 1.85 -14.04
CA LEU A 32 -2.03 0.56 -13.89
C LEU A 32 -0.86 0.42 -14.87
N GLU A 33 -1.07 0.70 -16.16
CA GLU A 33 -0.03 0.66 -17.19
C GLU A 33 1.15 1.56 -16.79
N ARG A 34 0.86 2.77 -16.34
CA ARG A 34 1.89 3.69 -15.85
C ARG A 34 2.67 3.09 -14.67
N LEU A 35 1.97 2.61 -13.64
CA LEU A 35 2.59 2.00 -12.47
C LEU A 35 3.48 0.80 -12.86
N THR A 36 2.98 -0.09 -13.72
CA THR A 36 3.75 -1.25 -14.20
C THR A 36 4.97 -0.89 -15.05
N SER A 37 4.99 0.31 -15.65
CA SER A 37 6.12 0.77 -16.47
C SER A 37 7.14 1.61 -15.71
N GLU A 38 6.74 2.24 -14.61
CA GLU A 38 7.55 3.24 -13.89
C GLU A 38 7.99 2.77 -12.50
N ALA A 39 7.31 1.79 -11.90
CA ALA A 39 7.55 1.38 -10.52
C ALA A 39 8.02 -0.08 -10.43
N ASP A 40 9.03 -0.30 -9.60
CA ASP A 40 9.48 -1.65 -9.23
C ASP A 40 8.57 -2.28 -8.17
N VAL A 41 8.00 -1.42 -7.31
CA VAL A 41 7.14 -1.79 -6.17
C VAL A 41 6.10 -0.70 -5.90
N VAL A 42 4.95 -1.08 -5.34
CA VAL A 42 3.90 -0.13 -4.97
C VAL A 42 3.46 -0.30 -3.52
N MET A 43 3.27 0.81 -2.81
CA MET A 43 2.60 0.85 -1.52
C MET A 43 1.20 1.42 -1.68
N THR A 44 0.17 0.71 -1.24
CA THR A 44 -1.20 1.25 -1.12
C THR A 44 -1.49 1.61 0.32
N GLY A 45 -2.35 2.59 0.59
CA GLY A 45 -2.59 2.99 1.97
C GLY A 45 -3.43 4.26 2.16
N ALA A 46 -3.58 4.72 3.41
CA ALA A 46 -2.92 4.19 4.62
C ALA A 46 -3.77 3.20 5.44
N ALA A 47 -4.98 2.84 4.97
CA ALA A 47 -5.86 1.86 5.61
C ALA A 47 -6.00 2.07 7.14
N ASP A 48 -6.35 3.30 7.54
CA ASP A 48 -6.56 3.71 8.95
C ASP A 48 -8.06 3.76 9.34
N CYS A 49 -8.91 3.28 8.44
CA CYS A 49 -10.36 3.29 8.50
C CYS A 49 -10.95 2.10 7.74
N GLY A 50 -12.21 1.72 8.01
CA GLY A 50 -12.81 0.53 7.41
C GLY A 50 -12.89 0.58 5.87
N SER A 51 -13.35 1.70 5.31
CA SER A 51 -13.49 1.86 3.86
C SER A 51 -12.13 1.89 3.16
N CYS A 52 -11.22 2.76 3.59
CA CYS A 52 -9.88 2.88 3.01
C CYS A 52 -9.06 1.58 3.15
N THR A 53 -9.30 0.77 4.18
CA THR A 53 -8.71 -0.58 4.28
C THR A 53 -9.16 -1.48 3.14
N ALA A 54 -10.48 -1.53 2.87
CA ALA A 54 -10.99 -2.32 1.76
C ALA A 54 -10.45 -1.84 0.40
N TYR A 55 -10.27 -0.53 0.23
CA TYR A 55 -9.79 0.06 -1.01
C TYR A 55 -8.34 -0.35 -1.24
N SER A 56 -7.51 -0.19 -0.20
CA SER A 56 -6.08 -0.47 -0.26
C SER A 56 -5.78 -1.96 -0.48
N VAL A 57 -6.56 -2.86 0.14
CA VAL A 57 -6.42 -4.32 -0.06
C VAL A 57 -6.79 -4.70 -1.49
N LYS A 58 -7.89 -4.17 -2.02
CA LYS A 58 -8.31 -4.47 -3.39
C LYS A 58 -7.27 -3.99 -4.41
N ASP A 59 -6.72 -2.80 -4.21
CA ASP A 59 -5.68 -2.24 -5.07
C ASP A 59 -4.41 -3.11 -5.05
N VAL A 60 -3.97 -3.60 -3.87
CA VAL A 60 -2.79 -4.50 -3.80
C VAL A 60 -3.03 -5.79 -4.54
N ILE A 61 -4.21 -6.39 -4.42
CA ILE A 61 -4.55 -7.62 -5.15
C ILE A 61 -4.45 -7.40 -6.66
N GLU A 62 -5.02 -6.32 -7.17
CA GLU A 62 -4.97 -6.01 -8.61
C GLU A 62 -3.54 -5.76 -9.10
N LEU A 63 -2.70 -5.10 -8.29
CA LEU A 63 -1.29 -4.87 -8.61
C LEU A 63 -0.50 -6.18 -8.65
N GLU A 64 -0.68 -7.05 -7.65
CA GLU A 64 -0.03 -8.36 -7.58
C GLU A 64 -0.47 -9.28 -8.73
N GLU A 65 -1.77 -9.33 -9.03
CA GLU A 65 -2.33 -10.07 -10.18
C GLU A 65 -1.76 -9.57 -11.51
N SER A 66 -1.36 -8.29 -11.58
CA SER A 66 -0.72 -7.68 -12.74
C SER A 66 0.80 -7.89 -12.79
N GLY A 67 1.36 -8.62 -11.81
CA GLY A 67 2.79 -8.89 -11.71
C GLY A 67 3.63 -7.74 -11.13
N LEU A 68 2.99 -6.71 -10.55
CA LEU A 68 3.67 -5.60 -9.88
C LEU A 68 3.68 -5.82 -8.36
N PRO A 69 4.84 -6.10 -7.75
CA PRO A 69 4.95 -6.32 -6.32
C PRO A 69 4.35 -5.17 -5.50
N ALA A 70 3.44 -5.48 -4.57
CA ALA A 70 2.76 -4.47 -3.79
C ALA A 70 2.64 -4.82 -2.30
N VAL A 71 2.50 -3.78 -1.48
CA VAL A 71 2.31 -3.89 -0.03
C VAL A 71 1.19 -2.96 0.39
N VAL A 72 0.30 -3.44 1.25
CA VAL A 72 -0.69 -2.57 1.90
C VAL A 72 -0.09 -1.99 3.17
N VAL A 73 -0.02 -0.66 3.24
CA VAL A 73 0.27 0.07 4.46
C VAL A 73 -1.02 0.17 5.26
N THR A 74 -1.02 -0.36 6.48
CA THR A 74 -2.17 -0.37 7.39
C THR A 74 -1.75 -0.01 8.80
N THR A 75 -2.71 0.13 9.70
CA THR A 75 -2.46 0.43 11.11
C THR A 75 -2.79 -0.76 12.00
N THR A 76 -2.19 -0.82 13.20
CA THR A 76 -2.40 -1.92 14.16
C THR A 76 -3.87 -2.24 14.44
N ARG A 77 -4.75 -1.24 14.40
CA ARG A 77 -6.20 -1.41 14.59
C ARG A 77 -6.91 -2.09 13.41
N PHE A 78 -6.41 -1.86 12.19
CA PHE A 78 -7.05 -2.30 10.94
C PHE A 78 -6.33 -3.47 10.27
N GLU A 79 -5.16 -3.87 10.75
CA GLU A 79 -4.44 -5.04 10.26
C GLU A 79 -5.30 -6.33 10.24
N PRO A 80 -6.10 -6.66 11.28
CA PRO A 80 -6.98 -7.84 11.23
C PRO A 80 -8.05 -7.75 10.13
N VAL A 81 -8.52 -6.52 9.84
CA VAL A 81 -9.49 -6.27 8.76
C VAL A 81 -8.80 -6.45 7.41
N ALA A 82 -7.60 -5.88 7.23
CA ALA A 82 -6.82 -6.07 6.02
C ALA A 82 -6.54 -7.55 5.75
N ALA A 83 -6.12 -8.30 6.79
CA ALA A 83 -5.86 -9.74 6.69
C ALA A 83 -7.12 -10.54 6.31
N THR A 84 -8.26 -10.23 6.92
CA THR A 84 -9.54 -10.89 6.60
C THR A 84 -9.95 -10.62 5.16
N LEU A 85 -9.85 -9.38 4.69
CA LEU A 85 -10.19 -9.02 3.31
C LEU A 85 -9.25 -9.69 2.32
N SER A 86 -7.94 -9.65 2.56
CA SER A 86 -6.93 -10.35 1.76
C SER A 86 -7.25 -11.83 1.60
N ALA A 87 -7.59 -12.52 2.70
CA ALA A 87 -7.97 -13.93 2.66
C ALA A 87 -9.27 -14.16 1.87
N ASN A 88 -10.30 -13.32 2.08
CA ASN A 88 -11.58 -13.43 1.38
C ASN A 88 -11.45 -13.22 -0.14
N PHE A 89 -10.49 -12.41 -0.58
CA PHE A 89 -10.20 -12.20 -1.99
C PHE A 89 -9.17 -13.20 -2.57
N GLY A 90 -8.74 -14.20 -1.79
CA GLY A 90 -7.89 -15.28 -2.28
C GLY A 90 -6.38 -15.03 -2.19
N MET A 91 -5.94 -13.97 -1.49
CA MET A 91 -4.52 -13.61 -1.34
C MET A 91 -4.12 -13.46 0.14
N PRO A 92 -4.20 -14.52 0.96
CA PRO A 92 -3.98 -14.44 2.42
C PRO A 92 -2.58 -13.91 2.80
N ASP A 93 -1.59 -14.19 1.97
CA ASP A 93 -0.18 -13.81 2.14
C ASP A 93 0.14 -12.40 1.62
N THR A 94 -0.88 -11.57 1.39
CA THR A 94 -0.71 -10.15 1.04
C THR A 94 0.29 -9.49 2.00
N ARG A 95 1.33 -8.86 1.46
CA ARG A 95 2.33 -8.12 2.24
C ARG A 95 1.66 -6.94 2.94
N ARG A 96 1.86 -6.83 4.25
CA ARG A 96 1.27 -5.77 5.10
C ARG A 96 2.38 -5.04 5.86
N LEU A 97 2.51 -3.73 5.64
CA LEU A 97 3.31 -2.86 6.49
C LEU A 97 2.43 -2.25 7.58
N VAL A 98 2.63 -2.67 8.84
CA VAL A 98 1.78 -2.27 9.96
C VAL A 98 2.42 -1.12 10.74
N LEU A 99 1.74 0.02 10.76
CA LEU A 99 2.08 1.22 11.52
C LEU A 99 1.22 1.34 12.79
N PRO A 100 1.63 2.13 13.80
CA PRO A 100 0.76 2.45 14.93
C PRO A 100 -0.53 3.18 14.52
N HIS A 101 -1.53 3.18 15.41
CA HIS A 101 -2.85 3.80 15.19
C HIS A 101 -3.13 4.84 16.28
N PRO A 102 -3.81 5.96 15.98
CA PRO A 102 -4.27 6.42 14.66
C PRO A 102 -3.20 7.16 13.87
N LEU A 103 -3.42 7.36 12.57
CA LEU A 103 -2.63 8.32 11.79
C LEU A 103 -3.24 9.72 11.91
N GLY A 104 -4.56 9.83 11.70
CA GLY A 104 -5.29 11.07 11.91
C GLY A 104 -5.22 11.54 13.37
N GLY A 105 -4.78 12.78 13.58
CA GLY A 105 -4.63 13.39 14.91
C GLY A 105 -3.32 13.09 15.62
N THR A 106 -2.46 12.25 15.04
CA THR A 106 -1.06 12.08 15.47
C THR A 106 -0.22 13.22 14.93
N ASP A 107 0.68 13.75 15.75
CA ASP A 107 1.55 14.86 15.36
C ASP A 107 2.60 14.44 14.33
N GLU A 108 3.06 15.41 13.54
CA GLU A 108 3.97 15.19 12.42
C GLU A 108 5.30 14.56 12.84
N ALA A 109 5.86 14.95 13.98
CA ALA A 109 7.13 14.40 14.47
C ALA A 109 6.99 12.91 14.76
N THR A 110 5.92 12.53 15.47
CA THR A 110 5.59 11.12 15.71
C THR A 110 5.36 10.33 14.40
N LEU A 111 4.68 10.93 13.41
CA LEU A 111 4.47 10.28 12.11
C LEU A 111 5.80 10.05 11.36
N HIS A 112 6.74 11.00 11.44
CA HIS A 112 8.07 10.84 10.85
C HIS A 112 8.87 9.74 11.55
N GLU A 113 8.85 9.68 12.88
CA GLU A 113 9.49 8.59 13.64
C GLU A 113 8.95 7.22 13.24
N TRP A 114 7.62 7.10 13.04
CA TRP A 114 7.01 5.86 12.59
C TRP A 114 7.40 5.48 11.16
N ALA A 115 7.49 6.47 10.26
CA ALA A 115 7.94 6.24 8.88
C ALA A 115 9.41 5.78 8.83
N ASP A 116 10.28 6.41 9.62
CA ASP A 116 11.69 6.06 9.72
C ASP A 116 11.87 4.63 10.24
N ALA A 117 11.17 4.29 11.34
CA ALA A 117 11.19 2.95 11.91
C ALA A 117 10.54 1.88 11.01
N ALA A 118 9.64 2.28 10.09
CA ALA A 118 8.98 1.36 9.16
C ALA A 118 9.81 1.04 7.92
N THR A 119 10.81 1.87 7.59
CA THR A 119 11.56 1.75 6.33
C THR A 119 12.27 0.40 6.19
N ASP A 120 12.97 -0.07 7.22
CA ASP A 120 13.70 -1.35 7.13
C ASP A 120 12.75 -2.54 7.04
N ARG A 121 11.59 -2.46 7.71
CA ARG A 121 10.53 -3.46 7.59
C ARG A 121 9.94 -3.50 6.19
N LEU A 122 9.73 -2.34 5.57
CA LEU A 122 9.26 -2.23 4.20
C LEU A 122 10.24 -2.86 3.21
N ILE A 123 11.54 -2.59 3.37
CA ILE A 123 12.58 -3.19 2.53
C ILE A 123 12.51 -4.71 2.65
N GLY A 124 12.52 -5.25 3.88
CA GLY A 124 12.43 -6.70 4.09
C GLY A 124 11.15 -7.36 3.56
N LEU A 125 10.05 -6.62 3.43
CA LEU A 125 8.82 -7.13 2.80
C LEU A 125 8.92 -7.25 1.27
N LEU A 126 9.79 -6.48 0.63
CA LEU A 126 9.89 -6.36 -0.82
C LEU A 126 11.16 -6.98 -1.38
N THR A 127 12.15 -7.27 -0.54
CA THR A 127 13.38 -7.97 -0.91
C THR A 127 13.35 -9.39 -0.36
N THR A 128 13.59 -10.39 -1.20
CA THR A 128 14.04 -11.70 -0.71
C THR A 128 15.45 -11.56 -0.16
N GLU A 129 15.74 -12.12 1.03
CA GLU A 129 17.12 -12.51 1.32
C GLU A 129 17.45 -13.61 0.31
N ASP A 130 18.11 -13.25 -0.79
CA ASP A 130 18.64 -14.23 -1.73
C ASP A 130 19.63 -15.13 -0.96
N GLY A 131 19.29 -16.41 -0.87
CA GLY A 131 20.25 -17.49 -0.63
C GLY A 131 20.91 -17.92 -1.93
#